data_AF-A0A831R6A6-F1
#
_entry.id   AF-A0A831R6A6-F1
#
_cell.length_a   1.000
_cell.length_b   1.000
_cell.length_c   1.000
_cell.angle_alpha   90.00
_cell.angle_beta   90.00
_cell.angle_gamma   90.00
#
_symmetry.space_group_name_H-M   'P 1'
#
loop_
_entity.id
_entity.type
_entity.pdbx_description
1 polymer ?
#
loop_
_entity_poly.entity_id
_entity_poly.type
_entity_poly.pdbx_seq_one_letter_code
_entity_poly.pdbx_strand_id
1 'polypeptide(L)'
;MIKEIVNRYKDNPALSGWQVENEPFFAFGECPWKDDTFLLKEVELVRSLDPEHPVIISDSGEFSFWIRAAQVGDVVGTTMYRKVWFSEIDMYVSYPFPSVFYARRAGLIKTLYGKKVIGVEVQAEPWGPELLYNISVEEQKKSMDLERFVKNIEFARNTGLDTLYLWGGEWWYWLKKVKGDDSMWNEAKKVFDES
;
A
#
# COMPACT_ATOMS: atom_id res chain seq x y z
N MET A 1 13.26 12.24 -15.09
CA MET A 1 12.03 11.41 -15.16
C MET A 1 10.87 12.09 -14.44
N ILE A 2 10.93 12.33 -13.12
CA ILE A 2 9.85 12.97 -12.34
C ILE A 2 9.29 14.24 -13.00
N LYS A 3 10.16 15.18 -13.38
CA LYS A 3 9.74 16.43 -14.03
C LYS A 3 8.87 16.23 -15.28
N GLU A 4 9.21 15.25 -16.11
CA GLU A 4 8.47 14.96 -17.34
C GLU A 4 7.10 14.35 -17.03
N ILE A 5 7.03 13.46 -16.03
CA ILE A 5 5.78 12.82 -15.61
C ILE A 5 4.83 13.85 -14.99
N VAL A 6 5.32 14.69 -14.08
CA VAL A 6 4.50 15.73 -13.43
C VAL A 6 3.98 16.72 -14.46
N ASN A 7 4.83 17.24 -15.35
CA ASN A 7 4.38 18.17 -16.39
C ASN A 7 3.41 17.53 -17.39
N ARG A 8 3.47 16.22 -17.59
CA ARG A 8 2.54 15.51 -18.47
C ARG A 8 1.15 15.35 -17.88
N TYR A 9 1.03 15.16 -16.56
CA TYR A 9 -0.23 14.75 -15.93
C TYR A 9 -0.81 15.72 -14.90
N LYS A 10 -0.10 16.78 -14.50
CA LYS A 10 -0.60 17.73 -13.50
C LYS A 10 -1.94 18.38 -13.84
N ASP A 11 -2.25 18.55 -15.13
CA ASP A 11 -3.52 19.12 -15.59
C ASP A 11 -4.59 18.03 -15.88
N ASN A 12 -4.33 16.76 -15.53
CA ASN A 12 -5.27 15.66 -15.78
C ASN A 12 -6.38 15.67 -14.71
N PRO A 13 -7.68 15.74 -15.09
CA PRO A 13 -8.78 15.80 -14.13
C PRO A 13 -8.92 14.53 -13.25
N ALA A 14 -8.27 13.42 -13.62
CA ALA A 14 -8.25 12.20 -12.80
C ALA A 14 -7.14 12.18 -11.75
N LEU A 15 -6.20 13.13 -11.78
CA LEU A 15 -5.12 13.20 -10.81
C LEU A 15 -5.66 13.67 -9.45
N SER A 16 -5.32 12.93 -8.39
CA SER A 16 -5.74 13.24 -7.01
C SER A 16 -4.58 13.51 -6.05
N GLY A 17 -3.35 13.17 -6.45
CA GLY A 17 -2.15 13.33 -5.64
C GLY A 17 -0.96 12.59 -6.24
N TRP A 18 0.23 12.89 -5.71
CA TRP A 18 1.50 12.30 -6.14
C TRP A 18 2.10 11.46 -5.02
N GLN A 19 2.09 10.14 -5.14
CA GLN A 19 2.94 9.32 -4.29
C GLN A 19 4.39 9.44 -4.76
N VAL A 20 5.28 9.87 -3.87
CA VAL A 20 6.71 9.96 -4.13
C VAL A 20 7.43 8.83 -3.40
N GLU A 21 8.08 7.97 -4.19
CA GLU A 21 8.72 6.72 -3.74
C GLU A 21 7.75 5.69 -3.11
N ASN A 22 8.25 4.47 -2.88
CA ASN A 22 7.50 3.41 -2.20
C ASN A 22 8.15 3.08 -0.86
N GLU A 23 7.40 3.24 0.23
CA GLU A 23 7.83 3.05 1.62
C GLU A 23 9.28 3.53 1.90
N PRO A 24 9.68 4.77 1.54
CA PRO A 24 11.09 5.20 1.53
C PRO A 24 11.77 5.08 2.90
N PHE A 25 11.01 5.08 4.01
CA PHE A 25 11.57 4.95 5.36
C PHE A 25 11.75 3.50 5.84
N PHE A 26 11.20 2.52 5.15
CA PHE A 26 11.31 1.11 5.48
C PHE A 26 12.43 0.45 4.68
N ALA A 27 13.31 -0.28 5.35
CA ALA A 27 14.38 -1.03 4.68
C ALA A 27 13.92 -2.48 4.54
N PHE A 28 13.41 -2.83 3.36
CA PHE A 28 12.90 -4.16 3.07
C PHE A 28 13.26 -4.60 1.65
N GLY A 29 13.48 -5.91 1.47
CA GLY A 29 13.91 -6.50 0.21
C GLY A 29 15.36 -6.15 -0.19
N GLU A 30 15.70 -6.40 -1.45
CA GLU A 30 16.99 -6.02 -2.04
C GLU A 30 17.00 -4.53 -2.41
N CYS A 31 17.17 -3.67 -1.40
CA CYS A 31 17.26 -2.22 -1.59
C CYS A 31 18.72 -1.75 -1.40
N PRO A 32 19.53 -1.67 -2.46
CA PRO A 32 20.96 -1.39 -2.34
C PRO A 32 21.28 0.06 -1.98
N TRP A 33 20.34 0.98 -2.15
CA TRP A 33 20.57 2.41 -1.94
C TRP A 33 19.32 3.12 -1.39
N LYS A 34 19.55 3.95 -0.37
CA LYS A 34 18.54 4.80 0.27
C LYS A 34 19.19 6.11 0.70
N ASP A 35 18.56 7.24 0.35
CA ASP A 35 18.98 8.57 0.78
C ASP A 35 17.76 9.45 1.10
N ASP A 36 17.50 9.63 2.41
CA ASP A 36 16.42 10.48 2.91
C ASP A 36 16.56 11.94 2.40
N THR A 37 17.77 12.42 2.10
CA THR A 37 18.01 13.77 1.54
C THR A 37 17.57 13.84 0.08
N PHE A 38 17.72 12.75 -0.66
CA PHE A 38 17.30 12.69 -2.05
C PHE A 38 15.78 12.68 -2.16
N LEU A 39 15.09 11.93 -1.30
CA LEU A 39 13.62 11.95 -1.19
C LEU A 39 13.09 13.38 -1.02
N LEU A 40 13.70 14.19 -0.15
CA LEU A 40 13.27 15.58 0.04
C LEU A 40 13.38 16.41 -1.23
N LYS A 41 14.43 16.20 -2.04
CA LYS A 41 14.59 16.89 -3.34
C LYS A 41 13.51 16.48 -4.33
N GLU A 42 13.10 15.21 -4.32
CA GLU A 42 12.05 14.71 -5.21
C GLU A 42 10.68 15.29 -4.82
N VAL A 43 10.39 15.33 -3.53
CA VAL A 43 9.17 15.95 -2.98
C VAL A 43 9.12 17.44 -3.28
N GLU A 44 10.23 18.17 -3.07
CA GLU A 44 10.33 19.59 -3.40
C GLU A 44 10.16 19.84 -4.90
N LEU A 45 10.73 18.97 -5.74
CA LEU A 45 10.57 19.06 -7.19
C LEU A 45 9.10 18.89 -7.60
N VAL A 46 8.40 17.87 -7.10
CA VAL A 46 6.98 17.65 -7.39
C VAL A 46 6.16 18.87 -6.96
N ARG A 47 6.32 19.33 -5.71
CA ARG A 47 5.62 20.52 -5.19
C ARG A 47 5.88 21.78 -6.02
N SER A 48 7.10 21.94 -6.54
CA SER A 48 7.44 23.11 -7.37
C SER A 48 6.78 23.09 -8.75
N LEU A 49 6.50 21.90 -9.28
CA LEU A 49 5.93 21.71 -10.62
C LEU A 49 4.41 21.67 -10.61
N ASP A 50 3.82 21.21 -9.51
CA ASP A 50 2.39 21.04 -9.29
C ASP A 50 2.05 21.31 -7.81
N PRO A 51 1.77 22.58 -7.44
CA PRO A 51 1.39 22.95 -6.08
C PRO A 51 -0.09 22.69 -5.78
N GLU A 52 -0.90 22.28 -6.76
CA GLU A 52 -2.35 22.10 -6.59
C GLU A 52 -2.70 20.72 -6.03
N HIS A 53 -1.87 19.70 -6.29
CA HIS A 53 -2.08 18.33 -5.85
C HIS A 53 -1.23 17.95 -4.63
N PRO A 54 -1.77 17.17 -3.67
CA PRO A 54 -1.04 16.77 -2.48
C PRO A 54 0.07 15.75 -2.81
N VAL A 55 1.17 15.83 -2.07
CA VAL A 55 2.19 14.77 -2.09
C VAL A 55 1.85 13.72 -1.02
N ILE A 56 1.82 12.46 -1.43
CA ILE A 56 1.60 11.30 -0.58
C ILE A 56 2.97 10.66 -0.31
N ILE A 57 3.27 10.38 0.96
CA ILE A 57 4.42 9.57 1.34
C ILE A 57 3.93 8.30 2.02
N SER A 58 4.20 7.17 1.40
CA SER A 58 3.88 5.84 1.92
C SER A 58 4.88 5.41 2.98
N ASP A 59 4.47 4.59 3.94
CA ASP A 59 5.35 3.97 4.94
C ASP A 59 4.72 2.67 5.45
N SER A 60 5.54 1.84 6.11
CA SER A 60 5.12 0.53 6.60
C SER A 60 4.02 0.65 7.67
N GLY A 61 2.93 -0.07 7.46
CA GLY A 61 1.82 -0.13 8.41
C GLY A 61 2.22 -0.77 9.73
N GLU A 62 2.97 -1.86 9.67
CA GLU A 62 3.27 -2.69 10.83
C GLU A 62 4.48 -2.16 11.60
N PHE A 63 5.44 -1.52 10.91
CA PHE A 63 6.75 -1.18 11.47
C PHE A 63 7.05 0.31 11.63
N SER A 64 6.21 1.22 11.11
CA SER A 64 6.42 2.67 11.24
C SER A 64 5.41 3.35 12.18
N PHE A 65 5.84 4.46 12.82
CA PHE A 65 4.95 5.39 13.52
C PHE A 65 4.38 6.48 12.60
N TRP A 66 4.78 6.48 11.33
CA TRP A 66 4.36 7.42 10.26
C TRP A 66 4.74 8.88 10.49
N ILE A 67 5.53 9.17 11.53
CA ILE A 67 6.00 10.52 11.86
C ILE A 67 6.84 11.12 10.72
N ARG A 68 7.77 10.34 10.15
CA ARG A 68 8.64 10.83 9.06
C ARG A 68 7.83 11.09 7.78
N ALA A 69 6.95 10.16 7.42
CA ALA A 69 6.00 10.36 6.32
C ALA A 69 5.15 11.62 6.52
N ALA A 70 4.63 11.83 7.73
CA ALA A 70 3.87 13.03 8.09
C ALA A 70 4.71 14.31 8.15
N GLN A 71 6.03 14.25 8.29
CA GLN A 71 6.89 15.43 8.20
C GLN A 71 7.15 15.83 6.74
N VAL A 72 7.23 14.86 5.83
CA VAL A 72 7.60 15.08 4.43
C VAL A 72 6.38 15.33 3.53
N GLY A 73 5.43 14.39 3.49
CA GLY A 73 4.26 14.43 2.61
C GLY A 73 3.09 15.21 3.19
N ASP A 74 2.13 15.59 2.35
CA ASP A 74 0.88 16.25 2.74
C ASP A 74 -0.17 15.23 3.24
N VAL A 75 -0.07 13.99 2.72
CA VAL A 75 -0.86 12.83 3.12
C VAL A 75 0.07 11.66 3.43
N VAL A 76 -0.26 10.91 4.48
CA VAL A 76 0.45 9.68 4.82
C VAL A 76 -0.24 8.49 4.15
N GLY A 77 0.49 7.74 3.33
CA GLY A 77 0.09 6.41 2.90
C GLY A 77 0.57 5.35 3.88
N THR A 78 -0.30 4.44 4.31
CA THR A 78 0.11 3.25 5.05
C THR A 78 -0.12 2.01 4.21
N THR A 79 0.80 1.07 4.31
CA THR A 79 0.57 -0.32 3.90
C THR A 79 -0.19 -1.07 4.99
N MET A 80 -0.84 -2.17 4.65
CA MET A 80 -1.65 -2.99 5.55
C MET A 80 -1.54 -4.45 5.13
N TYR A 81 -0.51 -5.13 5.63
CA TYR A 81 -0.31 -6.56 5.43
C TYR A 81 -0.79 -7.34 6.64
N ARG A 82 -1.34 -8.52 6.39
CA ARG A 82 -1.94 -9.39 7.43
C ARG A 82 -1.16 -10.67 7.58
N LYS A 83 -0.80 -11.32 6.47
CA LYS A 83 -0.08 -12.60 6.49
C LYS A 83 0.99 -12.62 5.42
N VAL A 84 2.25 -12.73 5.83
CA VAL A 84 3.41 -12.66 4.95
C VAL A 84 4.40 -13.77 5.25
N TRP A 85 5.17 -14.18 4.25
CA TRP A 85 6.36 -14.98 4.46
C TRP A 85 7.49 -14.12 5.03
N PHE A 86 8.12 -14.58 6.10
CA PHE A 86 9.24 -13.92 6.76
C PHE A 86 10.51 -14.76 6.58
N SER A 87 11.41 -14.30 5.72
CA SER A 87 12.61 -15.05 5.29
C SER A 87 13.56 -15.38 6.44
N GLU A 88 13.67 -14.51 7.43
CA GLU A 88 14.62 -14.58 8.54
C GLU A 88 14.32 -15.71 9.51
N ILE A 89 13.07 -16.21 9.50
CA ILE A 89 12.59 -17.30 10.35
C ILE A 89 11.89 -18.40 9.55
N ASP A 90 11.98 -18.36 8.21
CA ASP A 90 11.50 -19.39 7.30
C ASP A 90 10.03 -19.79 7.54
N MET A 91 9.15 -18.81 7.79
CA MET A 91 7.74 -19.10 8.09
C MET A 91 6.76 -18.00 7.69
N TYR A 92 5.51 -18.40 7.51
CA TYR A 92 4.39 -17.46 7.38
C TYR A 92 4.00 -16.88 8.73
N VAL A 93 4.07 -15.55 8.85
CA VAL A 93 3.69 -14.80 10.04
C VAL A 93 2.37 -14.09 9.77
N SER A 94 1.45 -14.16 10.74
CA SER A 94 0.25 -13.32 10.76
C SER A 94 0.47 -12.16 11.73
N TYR A 95 0.40 -10.93 11.24
CA TYR A 95 0.60 -9.76 12.08
C TYR A 95 -0.53 -9.63 13.12
N PRO A 96 -0.20 -9.50 14.42
CA PRO A 96 -1.19 -9.55 15.50
C PRO A 96 -1.91 -8.21 15.73
N PHE A 97 -1.78 -7.23 14.81
CA PHE A 97 -2.37 -5.90 14.98
C PHE A 97 -3.87 -5.89 14.64
N PRO A 98 -4.77 -5.45 15.54
CA PRO A 98 -6.18 -5.27 15.21
C PRO A 98 -6.42 -3.99 14.38
N SER A 99 -7.55 -3.84 13.69
CA SER A 99 -7.82 -2.66 12.84
C SER A 99 -7.74 -1.33 13.60
N VAL A 100 -8.14 -1.33 14.88
CA VAL A 100 -8.06 -0.16 15.78
C VAL A 100 -6.63 0.34 16.01
N PHE A 101 -5.62 -0.50 15.79
CA PHE A 101 -4.21 -0.09 15.83
C PHE A 101 -3.93 0.99 14.78
N TYR A 102 -4.35 0.75 13.54
CA TYR A 102 -4.18 1.70 12.44
C TYR A 102 -5.02 2.94 12.66
N ALA A 103 -6.27 2.78 13.12
CA ALA A 103 -7.17 3.89 13.47
C ALA A 103 -6.54 4.84 14.51
N ARG A 104 -5.96 4.28 15.58
CA ARG A 104 -5.31 5.06 16.64
C ARG A 104 -4.08 5.81 16.13
N ARG A 105 -3.24 5.16 15.33
CA ARG A 105 -2.07 5.81 14.72
C ARG A 105 -2.49 6.93 13.76
N ALA A 106 -3.53 6.72 12.96
CA ALA A 106 -4.07 7.76 12.09
C ALA A 106 -4.60 8.95 12.89
N GLY A 107 -5.28 8.68 14.01
CA GLY A 107 -5.70 9.71 14.97
C GLY A 107 -4.54 10.51 15.56
N LEU A 108 -3.42 9.86 15.89
CA LEU A 108 -2.20 10.53 16.35
C LEU A 108 -1.60 11.43 15.27
N ILE A 109 -1.47 10.94 14.03
CA ILE A 109 -0.95 11.74 12.91
C ILE A 109 -1.85 12.95 12.64
N LYS A 110 -3.17 12.76 12.66
CA LYS A 110 -4.12 13.87 12.52
C LYS A 110 -3.99 14.89 13.65
N THR A 111 -3.82 14.43 14.89
CA THR A 111 -3.73 15.32 16.06
C THR A 111 -2.42 16.11 16.10
N LEU A 112 -1.29 15.46 15.76
CA LEU A 112 0.04 16.06 15.88
C LEU A 112 0.46 16.86 14.64
N TYR A 113 0.04 16.43 13.45
CA TYR A 113 0.47 17.01 12.18
C TYR A 113 -0.67 17.62 11.36
N GLY A 114 -1.93 17.41 11.74
CA GLY A 114 -3.08 17.84 10.96
C GLY A 114 -3.25 17.07 9.64
N LYS A 115 -2.56 15.95 9.45
CA LYS A 115 -2.48 15.22 8.18
C LYS A 115 -3.42 14.02 8.16
N LYS A 116 -3.95 13.74 6.98
CA LYS A 116 -4.78 12.56 6.69
C LYS A 116 -3.88 11.33 6.48
N VAL A 117 -4.40 10.16 6.85
CA VAL A 117 -3.78 8.86 6.58
C VAL A 117 -4.72 8.06 5.68
N ILE A 118 -4.17 7.41 4.66
CA ILE A 118 -4.89 6.54 3.72
C ILE A 118 -4.20 5.19 3.60
N GLY A 119 -4.93 4.13 3.28
CA GLY A 119 -4.35 2.84 2.93
C GLY A 119 -3.92 2.84 1.47
N VAL A 120 -2.62 2.90 1.17
CA VAL A 120 -2.10 2.88 -0.22
C VAL A 120 -1.81 1.48 -0.73
N GLU A 121 -1.56 0.54 0.19
CA GLU A 121 -1.42 -0.88 -0.14
C GLU A 121 -2.11 -1.73 0.93
N VAL A 122 -3.35 -2.13 0.67
CA VAL A 122 -4.03 -3.15 1.46
C VAL A 122 -3.76 -4.50 0.82
N GLN A 123 -3.24 -5.45 1.61
CA GLN A 123 -2.89 -6.77 1.11
C GLN A 123 -4.10 -7.47 0.51
N ALA A 124 -4.04 -7.70 -0.80
CA ALA A 124 -5.05 -8.43 -1.56
C ALA A 124 -4.44 -9.42 -2.55
N GLU A 125 -3.15 -9.71 -2.43
CA GLU A 125 -2.44 -10.79 -3.10
C GLU A 125 -1.57 -11.60 -2.12
N PRO A 126 -1.08 -12.78 -2.53
CA PRO A 126 -0.17 -13.57 -1.74
C PRO A 126 1.13 -12.84 -1.50
N TRP A 127 1.76 -13.18 -0.39
CA TRP A 127 3.14 -12.83 -0.08
C TRP A 127 3.87 -14.11 0.31
N GLY A 128 4.74 -14.59 -0.57
CA GLY A 128 5.38 -15.90 -0.46
C GLY A 128 6.90 -15.84 -0.34
N PRO A 129 7.57 -17.01 -0.26
CA PRO A 129 9.03 -17.12 -0.19
C PRO A 129 9.75 -16.69 -1.46
N GLU A 130 9.06 -16.72 -2.60
CA GLU A 130 9.58 -16.29 -3.89
C GLU A 130 8.51 -15.48 -4.64
N LEU A 131 8.89 -14.93 -5.79
CA LEU A 131 7.97 -14.22 -6.67
C LEU A 131 6.78 -15.11 -7.06
N LEU A 132 5.59 -14.51 -7.14
CA LEU A 132 4.32 -15.24 -7.25
C LEU A 132 4.25 -16.20 -8.43
N TYR A 133 4.90 -15.86 -9.55
CA TYR A 133 4.94 -16.71 -10.74
C TYR A 133 5.86 -17.93 -10.62
N ASN A 134 6.75 -17.98 -9.62
CA ASN A 134 7.63 -19.12 -9.34
C ASN A 134 7.03 -20.12 -8.34
N ILE A 135 6.00 -19.72 -7.59
CA ILE A 135 5.37 -20.57 -6.58
C ILE A 135 4.02 -21.12 -7.04
N SER A 136 3.69 -22.32 -6.56
CA SER A 136 2.41 -22.95 -6.87
C SER A 136 1.22 -22.15 -6.31
N VAL A 137 0.04 -22.30 -6.91
CA VAL A 137 -1.19 -21.68 -6.38
C VAL A 137 -1.50 -22.16 -4.95
N GLU A 138 -1.16 -23.41 -4.61
CA GLU A 138 -1.32 -23.93 -3.25
C GLU A 138 -0.36 -23.26 -2.26
N GLU A 139 0.84 -22.89 -2.70
CA GLU A 139 1.76 -22.09 -1.89
C GLU A 139 1.24 -20.67 -1.69
N GLN A 140 0.77 -20.03 -2.77
CA GLN A 140 0.16 -18.70 -2.73
C GLN A 140 -1.01 -18.62 -1.74
N LYS A 141 -1.88 -19.65 -1.71
CA LYS A 141 -3.04 -19.74 -0.81
C LYS A 141 -2.67 -19.68 0.68
N LYS A 142 -1.43 -20.01 1.04
CA LYS A 142 -0.98 -19.94 2.44
C LYS A 142 -1.00 -18.51 2.99
N SER A 143 -0.72 -17.50 2.17
CA SER A 143 -0.77 -16.09 2.57
C SER A 143 -1.96 -15.33 2.00
N MET A 144 -2.55 -15.75 0.88
CA MET A 144 -3.79 -15.14 0.36
C MET A 144 -4.69 -16.12 -0.39
N ASP A 145 -5.96 -16.15 0.00
CA ASP A 145 -7.05 -16.87 -0.65
C ASP A 145 -8.32 -15.99 -0.62
N LEU A 146 -9.41 -16.44 -1.24
CA LEU A 146 -10.67 -15.68 -1.30
C LEU A 146 -11.22 -15.36 0.09
N GLU A 147 -11.16 -16.30 1.03
CA GLU A 147 -11.67 -16.10 2.39
C GLU A 147 -10.87 -15.00 3.11
N ARG A 148 -9.54 -15.02 2.95
CA ARG A 148 -8.65 -14.01 3.52
C ARG A 148 -8.78 -12.66 2.84
N PHE A 149 -9.00 -12.63 1.53
CA PHE A 149 -9.31 -11.40 0.82
C PHE A 149 -10.52 -10.71 1.45
N VAL A 150 -11.64 -11.42 1.60
CA VAL A 150 -12.86 -10.87 2.23
C VAL A 150 -12.58 -10.37 3.65
N LYS A 151 -11.85 -11.15 4.45
CA LYS A 151 -11.45 -10.74 5.81
C LYS A 151 -10.53 -9.51 5.81
N ASN A 152 -9.64 -9.38 4.84
CA ASN A 152 -8.74 -8.24 4.73
C ASN A 152 -9.49 -6.98 4.33
N ILE A 153 -10.49 -7.08 3.44
CA ILE A 153 -11.37 -5.96 3.10
C ILE A 153 -12.17 -5.50 4.33
N GLU A 154 -12.79 -6.43 5.06
CA GLU A 154 -13.51 -6.10 6.29
C GLU A 154 -12.58 -5.48 7.34
N PHE A 155 -11.39 -6.05 7.52
CA PHE A 155 -10.36 -5.51 8.41
C PHE A 155 -9.99 -4.06 8.02
N ALA A 156 -9.75 -3.80 6.74
CA ALA A 156 -9.40 -2.49 6.23
C ALA A 156 -10.54 -1.49 6.41
N ARG A 157 -11.79 -1.87 6.12
CA ARG A 157 -12.99 -1.05 6.40
C ARG A 157 -13.09 -0.70 7.90
N ASN A 158 -12.81 -1.67 8.77
CA ASN A 158 -12.83 -1.49 10.23
C ASN A 158 -11.68 -0.64 10.78
N THR A 159 -10.73 -0.18 9.95
CA THR A 159 -9.74 0.82 10.38
C THR A 159 -10.35 2.22 10.44
N GLY A 160 -11.46 2.47 9.74
CA GLY A 160 -12.06 3.80 9.61
C GLY A 160 -11.25 4.78 8.77
N LEU A 161 -10.22 4.31 8.04
CA LEU A 161 -9.57 5.11 7.00
C LEU A 161 -10.54 5.32 5.84
N ASP A 162 -10.58 6.53 5.29
CA ASP A 162 -11.57 6.93 4.28
C ASP A 162 -11.20 6.51 2.86
N THR A 163 -9.95 6.12 2.61
CA THR A 163 -9.41 5.78 1.30
C THR A 163 -8.53 4.55 1.43
N LEU A 164 -8.82 3.52 0.64
CA LEU A 164 -8.18 2.21 0.68
C LEU A 164 -7.90 1.72 -0.74
N TYR A 165 -6.63 1.60 -1.10
CA TYR A 165 -6.16 1.02 -2.35
C TYR A 165 -5.73 -0.43 -2.12
N LEU A 166 -6.16 -1.33 -3.00
CA LEU A 166 -5.88 -2.76 -2.89
C LEU A 166 -4.66 -3.12 -3.73
N TRP A 167 -3.70 -3.82 -3.13
CA TRP A 167 -2.53 -4.37 -3.81
C TRP A 167 -2.81 -5.82 -4.21
N GLY A 168 -3.01 -6.08 -5.50
CA GLY A 168 -3.25 -7.43 -6.01
C GLY A 168 -3.95 -7.58 -7.37
N GLY A 169 -4.26 -6.49 -8.06
CA GLY A 169 -4.98 -6.52 -9.33
C GLY A 169 -4.36 -7.41 -10.40
N GLU A 170 -3.03 -7.43 -10.48
CA GLU A 170 -2.29 -8.29 -11.41
C GLU A 170 -2.47 -9.78 -11.08
N TRP A 171 -2.40 -10.14 -9.80
CA TRP A 171 -2.60 -11.51 -9.35
C TRP A 171 -4.02 -12.02 -9.62
N TRP A 172 -5.05 -11.21 -9.36
CA TRP A 172 -6.45 -11.59 -9.67
C TRP A 172 -6.64 -11.83 -11.16
N TYR A 173 -6.06 -10.98 -12.00
CA TYR A 173 -6.13 -11.12 -13.45
C TYR A 173 -5.39 -12.38 -13.93
N TRP A 174 -4.21 -12.65 -13.37
CA TRP A 174 -3.43 -13.85 -13.66
C TRP A 174 -4.17 -15.14 -13.29
N LEU A 175 -4.78 -15.22 -12.09
CA LEU A 175 -5.61 -16.35 -11.69
C LEU A 175 -6.72 -16.61 -12.70
N LYS A 176 -7.43 -15.54 -13.10
CA LYS A 176 -8.52 -15.63 -14.07
C LYS A 176 -8.05 -16.12 -15.43
N LYS A 177 -6.97 -15.54 -15.96
CA LYS A 177 -6.54 -15.79 -17.34
C LYS A 177 -5.70 -17.05 -17.52
N VAL A 178 -4.90 -17.41 -16.53
CA VAL A 178 -3.91 -18.49 -16.62
C VAL A 178 -4.36 -19.72 -15.85
N LYS A 179 -5.06 -19.55 -14.72
CA LYS A 179 -5.54 -20.66 -13.89
C LYS A 179 -7.02 -20.98 -14.06
N GLY A 180 -7.76 -20.14 -14.80
CA GLY A 180 -9.20 -20.31 -15.00
C GLY A 180 -10.02 -20.07 -13.71
N ASP A 181 -9.42 -19.44 -12.71
CA ASP A 181 -10.07 -19.10 -11.43
C ASP A 181 -10.36 -17.61 -11.40
N ASP A 182 -11.62 -17.25 -11.64
CA ASP A 182 -12.08 -15.85 -11.64
C ASP A 182 -12.68 -15.41 -10.29
N SER A 183 -12.58 -16.23 -9.24
CA SER A 183 -13.20 -15.97 -7.94
C SER A 183 -12.73 -14.66 -7.33
N MET A 184 -11.41 -14.44 -7.28
CA MET A 184 -10.80 -13.19 -6.79
C MET A 184 -11.24 -11.98 -7.62
N TRP A 185 -11.26 -12.12 -8.95
CA TRP A 185 -11.67 -11.05 -9.86
C TRP A 185 -13.13 -10.63 -9.63
N ASN A 186 -14.01 -11.61 -9.50
CA ASN A 186 -15.44 -11.38 -9.29
C ASN A 186 -15.72 -10.81 -7.89
N GLU A 187 -14.97 -11.22 -6.88
CA GLU A 187 -15.09 -10.67 -5.53
C GLU A 187 -14.59 -9.22 -5.47
N ALA A 188 -13.44 -8.92 -6.07
CA ALA A 188 -12.92 -7.56 -6.14
C ALA A 188 -13.91 -6.59 -6.81
N LYS A 189 -14.60 -7.03 -7.88
CA LYS A 189 -15.65 -6.21 -8.51
C LYS A 189 -16.75 -5.78 -7.54
N LYS A 190 -17.23 -6.69 -6.67
CA LYS A 190 -18.26 -6.37 -5.68
C LYS A 190 -17.78 -5.29 -4.71
N VAL A 191 -16.52 -5.36 -4.29
CA VAL A 191 -15.93 -4.37 -3.38
C VAL A 191 -15.95 -2.96 -3.98
N PHE A 192 -15.71 -2.83 -5.29
CA PHE A 192 -15.74 -1.55 -6.01
C PHE A 192 -17.15 -1.09 -6.42
N ASP A 193 -18.10 -2.01 -6.59
CA ASP A 193 -19.49 -1.66 -6.89
C ASP A 193 -20.24 -1.16 -5.63
N GLU A 194 -19.74 -1.50 -4.44
CA GLU A 194 -20.25 -1.03 -3.13
C GLU A 194 -19.68 0.33 -2.68
N SER A 195 -18.63 0.82 -3.34
CA SER A 195 -17.86 2.01 -2.93
C SER A 195 -18.35 3.32 -3.53
#